data_AF-A0A8W8LXH8-F1
#
_entry.id   AF-A0A8W8LXH8-F1
#
_cell.length_a   1.000
_cell.length_b   1.000
_cell.length_c   1.000
_cell.angle_alpha   90.00
_cell.angle_beta   90.00
_cell.angle_gamma   90.00
#
_symmetry.space_group_name_H-M   'P 1'
#
loop_
_entity.id
_entity.type
_entity.pdbx_description
1 polymer ?
#
loop_
_entity_poly.entity_id
_entity_poly.type
_entity_poly.pdbx_seq_one_letter_code
_entity_poly.pdbx_strand_id
1 'polypeptide(L)'
;MTTLKYCLLGLVILFVIEAVHSLGESCISSSDCADTECCVEVERRVRRFIFGSSKGTCQARRYQGQACHVFLVHAFGNPNLYMNYCPCEEGLFCHGDTVDVHGSQHVHHNPKCIPAAEVSTAQAQNTPSSTLPPSNPEVISAGF
;
A
#
# COMPACT_ATOMS: atom_id res chain seq x y z
N MET A 1 -30.01 -5.82 40.12
CA MET A 1 -28.72 -6.16 39.45
C MET A 1 -28.89 -6.64 38.00
N THR A 2 -30.07 -7.06 37.57
CA THR A 2 -30.33 -7.50 36.19
C THR A 2 -30.42 -6.34 35.19
N THR A 3 -31.06 -5.23 35.56
CA THR A 3 -31.22 -4.02 34.71
C THR A 3 -29.88 -3.39 34.28
N LEU A 4 -28.89 -3.31 35.17
CA LEU A 4 -27.55 -2.79 34.84
C LEU A 4 -26.83 -3.65 33.79
N LYS A 5 -27.06 -4.97 33.82
CA LYS A 5 -26.44 -5.94 32.90
C LYS A 5 -26.98 -5.81 31.49
N TYR A 6 -28.28 -5.56 31.34
CA TYR A 6 -28.91 -5.34 30.04
C TYR A 6 -28.57 -3.97 29.45
N CYS A 7 -28.39 -2.92 30.27
CA CYS A 7 -27.88 -1.62 29.79
C CYS A 7 -26.45 -1.72 29.24
N LEU A 8 -25.56 -2.46 29.90
CA LEU A 8 -24.20 -2.67 29.41
C LEU A 8 -24.18 -3.46 28.10
N LEU A 9 -25.00 -4.51 27.99
CA LEU A 9 -25.14 -5.26 26.74
C LEU A 9 -25.68 -4.39 25.59
N GLY A 10 -26.66 -3.52 25.86
CA GLY A 10 -27.18 -2.58 24.87
C GLY A 10 -26.13 -1.59 24.37
N LEU A 11 -25.32 -1.03 25.27
CA LEU A 11 -24.24 -0.09 24.91
C LEU A 11 -23.13 -0.75 24.09
N VAL A 12 -22.74 -1.99 24.43
CA VAL A 12 -21.73 -2.73 23.66
C VAL A 12 -22.24 -3.03 22.24
N ILE A 13 -23.50 -3.41 22.09
CA ILE A 13 -24.10 -3.67 20.76
C ILE A 13 -24.16 -2.38 19.94
N LEU A 14 -24.54 -1.25 20.53
CA LEU A 14 -24.58 0.04 19.83
C LEU A 14 -23.21 0.46 19.33
N PHE A 15 -22.16 0.28 20.15
CA PHE A 15 -20.77 0.60 19.80
C PHE A 15 -20.24 -0.28 18.66
N VAL A 16 -20.64 -1.56 18.63
CA VAL A 16 -20.29 -2.47 17.53
C VAL A 16 -21.00 -2.08 16.23
N ILE A 17 -22.24 -1.58 16.28
CA ILE A 17 -22.98 -1.18 15.07
C ILE A 17 -22.38 0.07 14.43
N GLU A 18 -21.97 1.08 15.22
CA GLU A 18 -21.32 2.27 14.66
C GLU A 18 -19.97 1.94 14.00
N ALA A 19 -19.21 0.99 14.56
CA ALA A 19 -17.96 0.54 13.96
C ALA A 19 -18.15 -0.17 12.60
N VAL A 20 -19.35 -0.69 12.30
CA VAL A 20 -19.61 -1.46 11.06
C VAL A 20 -20.09 -0.57 9.91
N HIS A 21 -20.53 0.67 10.16
CA HIS A 21 -21.04 1.56 9.11
C HIS A 21 -19.99 2.15 8.15
N SER A 22 -18.68 1.97 8.41
CA SER A 22 -17.61 2.52 7.54
C SER A 22 -17.34 1.71 6.26
N LEU A 23 -17.84 0.47 6.16
CA LEU A 23 -17.58 -0.38 4.99
C LEU A 23 -18.43 0.02 3.79
N GLY A 24 -17.89 0.88 2.94
CA GLY A 24 -18.42 1.18 1.60
C GLY A 24 -18.95 2.59 1.39
N GLU A 25 -18.57 3.54 2.24
CA GLU A 25 -18.89 4.94 2.02
C GLU A 25 -18.14 5.48 0.78
N SER A 26 -18.83 6.31 -0.01
CA SER A 26 -18.20 6.94 -1.16
C SER A 26 -17.29 8.07 -0.70
N CYS A 27 -16.05 8.06 -1.14
CA CYS A 27 -15.03 9.04 -0.75
C CYS A 27 -14.49 9.80 -1.97
N ILE A 28 -13.95 10.99 -1.75
CA ILE A 28 -13.25 11.78 -2.77
C ILE A 28 -11.76 11.86 -2.44
N SER A 29 -11.45 11.79 -1.15
CA SER A 29 -10.13 11.84 -0.58
C SER A 29 -9.96 10.77 0.50
N SER A 30 -8.72 10.36 0.75
CA SER A 30 -8.43 9.40 1.83
C SER A 30 -8.73 9.95 3.23
N SER A 31 -8.86 11.27 3.39
CA SER A 31 -9.30 11.90 4.64
C SER A 31 -10.80 11.78 4.92
N ASP A 32 -11.60 11.37 3.93
CA ASP A 32 -13.02 11.09 4.12
C ASP A 32 -13.26 9.70 4.75
N CYS A 33 -12.21 8.87 4.81
CA CYS A 33 -12.25 7.52 5.37
C CYS A 33 -11.58 7.48 6.75
N ALA A 34 -11.77 6.38 7.49
CA ALA A 34 -11.06 6.16 8.74
C ALA A 34 -9.53 6.06 8.51
N ASP A 35 -8.73 6.25 9.58
CA ASP A 35 -7.26 6.20 9.51
C ASP A 35 -6.73 4.84 8.99
N THR A 36 -7.45 3.77 9.28
CA THR A 36 -7.16 2.39 8.83
C THR A 36 -7.66 2.09 7.42
N GLU A 37 -8.27 3.05 6.75
CA GLU A 37 -8.86 2.91 5.43
C GLU A 37 -8.16 3.83 4.43
N CYS A 38 -8.45 3.61 3.15
CA CYS A 38 -8.01 4.47 2.08
C CYS A 38 -9.12 4.61 1.03
N CYS A 39 -9.09 5.73 0.31
CA CYS A 39 -10.06 5.97 -0.74
C CYS A 39 -9.59 5.34 -2.06
N VAL A 40 -10.34 4.35 -2.57
CA VAL A 40 -9.99 3.61 -3.78
C VAL A 40 -11.03 3.84 -4.88
N GLU A 41 -10.57 4.23 -6.06
CA GLU A 41 -11.33 4.13 -7.29
C GLU A 41 -11.10 2.75 -7.91
N VAL A 42 -12.11 1.90 -7.85
CA VAL A 42 -12.10 0.62 -8.56
C VAL A 42 -12.48 0.90 -10.01
N GLU A 43 -11.57 0.62 -10.94
CA GLU A 43 -11.81 0.77 -12.36
C GLU A 43 -12.89 -0.25 -12.80
N ARG A 44 -14.16 0.15 -12.67
CA ARG A 44 -15.26 -0.62 -13.27
C ARG A 44 -15.09 -0.46 -14.77
N ARG A 45 -14.90 -1.56 -15.49
CA ARG A 45 -14.83 -1.70 -16.98
C ARG A 45 -16.07 -1.14 -17.74
N VAL A 46 -16.85 -0.28 -17.13
CA VAL A 46 -18.02 0.36 -17.72
C VAL A 46 -17.60 1.77 -18.14
N ARG A 47 -17.30 1.90 -19.43
CA ARG A 47 -17.18 3.14 -20.20
C ARG A 47 -17.89 4.32 -19.53
N ARG A 48 -17.17 5.19 -18.83
CA ARG A 48 -17.77 6.44 -18.33
C ARG A 48 -16.80 7.62 -18.40
N PHE A 49 -16.87 8.27 -19.57
CA PHE A 49 -16.91 9.72 -19.79
C PHE A 49 -16.02 10.60 -18.90
N ILE A 50 -14.94 11.09 -19.52
CA ILE A 50 -14.29 12.43 -19.58
C ILE A 50 -14.74 13.58 -18.62
N PHE A 51 -15.87 13.51 -17.90
CA PHE A 51 -16.41 14.60 -17.07
C PHE A 51 -17.05 14.17 -15.73
N GLY A 52 -16.82 12.94 -15.25
CA GLY A 52 -17.31 12.50 -13.94
C GLY A 52 -16.26 12.71 -12.86
N SER A 53 -16.57 13.44 -11.78
CA SER A 53 -15.74 13.44 -10.56
C SER A 53 -15.52 11.99 -10.12
N SER A 54 -14.25 11.57 -10.06
CA SER A 54 -13.89 10.23 -9.60
C SER A 54 -14.26 10.09 -8.13
N LYS A 55 -15.35 9.38 -7.88
CA LYS A 55 -15.77 8.99 -6.53
C LYS A 55 -15.20 7.61 -6.26
N GLY A 56 -14.38 7.51 -5.23
CA GLY A 56 -13.88 6.25 -4.70
C GLY A 56 -14.84 5.62 -3.70
N THR A 57 -14.39 4.51 -3.16
CA THR A 57 -14.99 3.83 -2.01
C THR A 57 -13.92 3.64 -0.94
N CYS A 58 -14.27 3.89 0.32
CA CYS A 58 -13.38 3.57 1.43
C CYS A 58 -13.16 2.06 1.49
N GLN A 59 -11.90 1.64 1.45
CA GLN A 59 -11.49 0.26 1.65
C GLN A 59 -10.46 0.19 2.77
N ALA A 60 -10.49 -0.91 3.52
CA ALA A 60 -9.48 -1.18 4.52
C ALA A 60 -8.08 -1.27 3.89
N ARG A 61 -7.08 -0.74 4.61
CA ARG A 61 -5.66 -0.94 4.28
C ARG A 61 -5.30 -2.42 4.38
N ARG A 62 -4.20 -2.79 3.72
CA ARG A 62 -3.76 -4.19 3.68
C ARG A 62 -2.98 -4.57 4.93
N TYR A 63 -3.43 -5.64 5.59
CA TYR A 63 -2.78 -6.19 6.77
C TYR A 63 -1.58 -7.07 6.42
N GLN A 64 -0.78 -7.42 7.44
CA GLN A 64 0.43 -8.23 7.30
C GLN A 64 0.17 -9.55 6.56
N GLY A 65 0.99 -9.87 5.57
CA GLY A 65 0.91 -11.09 4.78
C GLY A 65 -0.10 -11.03 3.62
N GLN A 66 -0.92 -9.99 3.49
CA GLN A 66 -1.73 -9.81 2.29
C GLN A 66 -0.86 -9.47 1.10
N ALA A 67 -1.28 -9.94 -0.08
CA ALA A 67 -0.73 -9.48 -1.34
C ALA A 67 -0.82 -7.96 -1.42
N CYS A 68 0.13 -7.29 -2.07
CA CYS A 68 0.16 -5.84 -2.24
C CYS A 68 0.73 -5.48 -3.61
N HIS A 69 0.64 -4.20 -3.99
CA HIS A 69 1.27 -3.67 -5.19
C HIS A 69 2.41 -2.74 -4.80
N VAL A 70 3.62 -3.04 -5.28
CA VAL A 70 4.82 -2.23 -5.01
C VAL A 70 4.70 -0.84 -5.64
N PHE A 71 4.10 -0.79 -6.83
CA PHE A 71 3.81 0.46 -7.53
C PHE A 71 2.34 0.82 -7.30
N LEU A 72 2.10 1.66 -6.29
CA LEU A 72 0.78 2.26 -6.11
C LEU A 72 0.55 3.34 -7.15
N VAL A 73 -0.59 3.26 -7.81
CA VAL A 73 -1.01 4.23 -8.83
C VAL A 73 -2.17 5.03 -8.25
N HIS A 74 -2.11 6.35 -8.38
CA HIS A 74 -3.21 7.23 -8.03
C HIS A 74 -4.13 7.43 -9.24
N ALA A 75 -5.40 7.73 -8.99
CA ALA A 75 -6.36 8.02 -10.02
C ALA A 75 -5.91 9.22 -10.88
N PHE A 76 -6.22 9.15 -12.18
CA PHE A 76 -5.80 10.18 -13.11
C PHE A 76 -6.43 11.53 -12.76
N GLY A 77 -5.59 12.52 -12.43
CA GLY A 77 -6.04 13.87 -12.05
C GLY A 77 -6.42 14.04 -10.57
N ASN A 78 -6.29 13.01 -9.72
CA ASN A 78 -6.52 13.13 -8.28
C ASN A 78 -5.46 12.37 -7.47
N PRO A 79 -4.48 13.06 -6.83
CA PRO A 79 -3.42 12.41 -6.06
C PRO A 79 -3.90 11.86 -4.71
N ASN A 80 -5.13 12.13 -4.28
CA ASN A 80 -5.66 11.69 -2.98
C ASN A 80 -6.50 10.40 -3.08
N LEU A 81 -6.61 9.85 -4.29
CA LEU A 81 -7.45 8.72 -4.64
C LEU A 81 -6.57 7.60 -5.21
N TYR A 82 -6.58 6.43 -4.58
CA TYR A 82 -5.81 5.28 -5.04
C TYR A 82 -6.56 4.53 -6.13
N MET A 83 -5.84 4.03 -7.12
CA MET A 83 -6.42 3.24 -8.21
C MET A 83 -6.37 1.75 -7.85
N ASN A 84 -7.53 1.10 -7.84
CA ASN A 84 -7.76 -0.34 -7.61
C ASN A 84 -7.38 -0.88 -6.22
N TYR A 85 -6.37 -0.36 -5.52
CA TYR A 85 -5.83 -0.97 -4.30
C TYR A 85 -5.38 0.05 -3.25
N CYS A 86 -5.61 -0.29 -1.96
CA CYS A 86 -5.05 0.44 -0.83
C CYS A 86 -3.59 0.09 -0.53
N PRO A 87 -2.83 1.01 0.08
CA PRO A 87 -1.53 0.70 0.68
C PRO A 87 -1.65 -0.27 1.85
N CYS A 88 -0.51 -0.79 2.28
CA CYS A 88 -0.41 -1.53 3.53
C CYS A 88 -0.73 -0.61 4.74
N GLU A 89 -1.09 -1.22 5.87
CA GLU A 89 -1.22 -0.51 7.14
C GLU A 89 0.07 0.19 7.56
N GLU A 90 -0.04 1.15 8.45
CA GLU A 90 1.11 1.89 8.95
C GLU A 90 2.13 0.96 9.62
N GLY A 91 3.41 1.14 9.30
CA GLY A 91 4.50 0.28 9.77
C GLY A 91 4.72 -0.99 8.94
N LEU A 92 3.85 -1.27 7.95
CA LEU A 92 4.05 -2.33 6.98
C LEU A 92 4.57 -1.78 5.64
N PHE A 93 5.41 -2.56 4.98
CA PHE A 93 5.99 -2.26 3.69
C PHE A 93 5.63 -3.35 2.68
N CYS A 94 5.30 -2.93 1.46
CA CYS A 94 5.03 -3.87 0.38
C CYS A 94 6.34 -4.37 -0.22
N HIS A 95 6.63 -5.67 -0.09
CA HIS A 95 7.87 -6.29 -0.58
C HIS A 95 7.59 -7.55 -1.39
N GLY A 96 8.29 -7.72 -2.52
CA GLY A 96 8.26 -8.95 -3.32
C GLY A 96 8.97 -10.10 -2.61
N ASP A 97 8.41 -11.31 -2.64
CA ASP A 97 9.10 -12.50 -2.13
C ASP A 97 10.42 -12.74 -2.90
N THR A 98 10.40 -12.48 -4.22
CA THR A 98 11.60 -12.44 -5.06
C THR A 98 11.59 -11.18 -5.94
N VAL A 99 12.78 -10.63 -6.19
CA VAL A 99 12.96 -9.44 -7.04
C VAL A 99 13.91 -9.80 -8.17
N ASP A 100 13.36 -10.01 -9.36
CA ASP A 100 14.15 -10.26 -10.55
C ASP A 100 14.54 -8.93 -11.19
N VAL A 101 15.85 -8.67 -11.26
CA VAL A 101 16.39 -7.45 -11.87
C VAL A 101 16.79 -7.74 -13.31
N HIS A 102 15.99 -7.28 -14.26
CA HIS A 102 16.29 -7.37 -15.69
C HIS A 102 16.70 -5.98 -16.20
N GLY A 103 18.00 -5.70 -16.19
CA GLY A 103 18.53 -4.38 -16.55
C GLY A 103 18.11 -3.31 -15.54
N SER A 104 17.26 -2.37 -15.97
CA SER A 104 16.69 -1.32 -15.11
C SER A 104 15.31 -1.64 -14.55
N GLN A 105 14.72 -2.80 -14.91
CA GLN A 105 13.41 -3.21 -14.40
C GLN A 105 13.55 -4.12 -13.18
N HIS A 106 12.82 -3.79 -12.13
CA HIS A 106 12.66 -4.61 -10.94
C HIS A 106 11.29 -5.29 -10.98
N VAL A 107 11.27 -6.61 -11.21
CA VAL A 107 10.04 -7.39 -11.21
C VAL A 107 9.88 -8.03 -9.83
N HIS A 108 8.88 -7.57 -9.09
CA HIS A 108 8.56 -8.09 -7.76
C HIS A 108 7.52 -9.21 -7.88
N HIS A 109 7.90 -10.44 -7.55
CA HIS A 109 6.98 -11.57 -7.56
C HIS A 109 6.29 -11.70 -6.20
N ASN A 110 4.98 -11.94 -6.25
CA ASN A 110 4.11 -12.14 -5.09
C ASN A 110 4.34 -11.11 -3.96
N PRO A 111 4.17 -9.80 -4.21
CA PRO A 111 4.46 -8.80 -3.20
C PRO A 111 3.49 -8.92 -2.03
N LYS A 112 3.99 -8.86 -0.80
CA LYS A 112 3.20 -8.89 0.44
C LYS A 112 3.55 -7.75 1.38
N CYS A 113 2.59 -7.39 2.23
CA CYS A 113 2.82 -6.44 3.32
C CYS A 113 3.60 -7.14 4.44
N ILE A 114 4.83 -6.70 4.69
CA ILE A 114 5.71 -7.20 5.77
C ILE A 114 6.11 -6.06 6.71
N PRO A 115 6.36 -6.32 7.99
CA PRO A 115 6.80 -5.29 8.92
C PRO A 115 8.19 -4.75 8.53
N ALA A 116 8.42 -3.46 8.78
CA ALA A 116 9.67 -2.77 8.45
C ALA A 116 10.94 -3.49 8.94
N ALA A 117 10.86 -4.15 10.09
CA ALA A 117 11.96 -4.90 10.69
C ALA A 117 12.41 -6.08 9.81
N GLU A 118 11.50 -6.73 9.09
CA GLU A 118 11.78 -7.88 8.23
C GLU A 118 12.36 -7.47 6.87
N VAL A 119 12.08 -6.25 6.42
CA VAL A 119 12.63 -5.68 5.17
C VAL A 119 14.16 -5.58 5.24
N SER A 120 14.72 -5.24 6.41
CA SER A 120 16.17 -5.11 6.60
C SER A 120 16.91 -6.44 6.43
N THR A 121 16.28 -7.56 6.81
CA THR A 121 16.83 -8.90 6.60
C THR A 121 16.69 -9.39 5.16
N ALA A 122 15.60 -9.03 4.46
CA ALA A 122 15.37 -9.41 3.07
C ALA A 122 16.25 -8.64 2.07
N GLN A 123 16.59 -7.37 2.37
CA GLN A 123 17.56 -6.59 1.57
C GLN A 123 19.01 -7.09 1.73
N ALA A 124 19.37 -7.61 2.91
CA ALA A 124 20.71 -8.16 3.15
C ALA A 124 20.99 -9.42 2.32
N GLN A 125 19.95 -10.16 1.89
CA GLN A 125 20.10 -11.33 1.01
C GLN A 125 20.07 -11.00 -0.49
N ASN A 126 19.65 -9.79 -0.87
CA ASN A 126 19.56 -9.36 -2.27
C ASN A 126 20.57 -8.25 -2.63
N THR A 127 21.60 -8.05 -1.80
CA THR A 127 22.75 -7.25 -2.23
C THR A 127 23.47 -8.05 -3.32
N PRO A 128 23.52 -7.58 -4.58
CA PRO A 128 24.35 -8.24 -5.57
C PRO A 128 25.78 -8.23 -5.03
N SER A 129 26.39 -9.41 -4.97
CA SER A 129 27.84 -9.55 -4.81
C SER A 129 28.49 -8.83 -5.98
N SER A 130 28.71 -7.53 -5.82
CA SER A 130 29.43 -6.69 -6.77
C SER A 130 30.91 -6.98 -6.58
N THR A 131 31.34 -8.12 -7.12
CA THR A 131 32.76 -8.40 -7.34
C THR A 131 33.19 -7.56 -8.55
N LEU A 132 33.30 -6.24 -8.37
CA LEU A 132 34.10 -5.43 -9.28
C LEU A 132 35.58 -5.64 -8.92
N PRO A 133 36.47 -5.94 -9.89
CA PRO A 133 37.90 -6.03 -9.64
C PRO A 133 38.48 -4.65 -9.25
N PRO A 134 39.57 -4.60 -8.47
CA PRO A 134 40.15 -3.33 -8.02
C PRO A 134 40.64 -2.51 -9.21
N SER A 135 40.06 -1.32 -9.42
CA SER A 135 40.53 -0.36 -10.40
C SER A 135 41.86 0.24 -9.93
N ASN A 136 42.94 -0.24 -10.52
CA ASN A 136 44.27 0.35 -10.48
C ASN A 136 44.22 1.74 -11.17
N PRO A 137 44.67 2.85 -10.54
CA PRO A 137 44.71 4.15 -11.20
C PRO A 137 45.96 4.23 -12.09
N GLU A 138 45.82 3.89 -13.38
CA GLU A 138 46.88 4.13 -14.34
C GLU A 138 46.83 5.59 -14.83
N VAL A 139 47.87 6.32 -14.44
CA VAL A 139 48.29 7.65 -14.85
C VAL A 139 48.40 7.74 -16.37
N ILE A 140 47.78 8.73 -17.02
CA ILE A 140 48.36 9.33 -18.22
C ILE A 140 48.19 10.85 -18.21
N SER A 141 49.34 11.51 -18.15
CA SER A 141 49.61 12.91 -18.40
C SER A 141 49.80 13.16 -19.90
N ALA A 142 49.22 14.24 -20.43
CA ALA A 142 49.67 15.07 -21.56
C ALA A 142 48.52 16.03 -21.91
N GLY A 143 48.62 17.36 -21.97
CA GLY A 143 49.78 18.17 -22.32
C GLY A 143 49.85 18.35 -23.83
N PHE A 144 49.15 19.35 -24.38
CA PHE A 144 49.56 20.35 -25.39
C PHE A 144 48.37 21.25 -25.75
#